data_AF-A0A662URG5-F1
#
_entry.id   AF-A0A662URG5-F1
#
_cell.length_a   1.000
_cell.length_b   1.000
_cell.length_c   1.000
_cell.angle_alpha   90.00
_cell.angle_beta   90.00
_cell.angle_gamma   90.00
#
_symmetry.space_group_name_H-M   'P 1'
#
loop_
_entity.id
_entity.type
_entity.pdbx_description
1 polymer ?
#
loop_
_entity_poly.entity_id
_entity_poly.type
_entity_poly.pdbx_seq_one_letter_code
_entity_poly.pdbx_strand_id
1 'polypeptide(L)'
;MRTLLLVHEYLVVKKRRGFTYRGLRKYWDIKGVYRDKKDPAHEWHTVERNIRELAQQGFLKRKHPRNNKKTVIFYPTKRFWNVIKEREGLIDDS
;
A
#
# COMPACT_ATOMS: atom_id res chain seq x y z
N MET A 1 -5.69 -8.26 3.72
CA MET A 1 -5.14 -7.48 4.88
C MET A 1 -3.66 -7.13 4.74
N ARG A 2 -2.78 -8.06 4.33
CA ARG A 2 -1.34 -7.81 4.10
C ARG A 2 -1.02 -6.52 3.31
N THR A 3 -1.77 -6.20 2.27
CA THR A 3 -1.54 -5.01 1.44
C THR A 3 -1.71 -3.69 2.19
N LEU A 4 -2.67 -3.58 3.12
CA LEU A 4 -2.92 -2.34 3.85
C LEU A 4 -1.76 -2.03 4.81
N LEU A 5 -1.25 -3.06 5.50
CA LEU A 5 -0.05 -2.95 6.34
C LEU A 5 1.21 -2.67 5.51
N LEU A 6 1.39 -3.35 4.37
CA LEU A 6 2.50 -3.07 3.45
C LEU A 6 2.51 -1.60 3.00
N VAL A 7 1.35 -1.05 2.66
CA VAL A 7 1.21 0.36 2.29
C VAL A 7 1.53 1.27 3.48
N HIS A 8 1.00 0.97 4.67
CA HIS A 8 1.27 1.74 5.88
C HIS A 8 2.77 1.78 6.19
N GLU A 9 3.39 0.61 6.29
CA GLU A 9 4.81 0.43 6.57
C GLU A 9 5.67 1.19 5.55
N TYR A 10 5.37 1.07 4.25
CA TYR A 10 6.05 1.82 3.21
C TYR A 10 6.01 3.34 3.44
N LEU A 11 4.83 3.87 3.75
CA LEU A 11 4.62 5.31 3.92
C LEU A 11 5.41 5.84 5.13
N VAL A 12 5.38 5.11 6.24
CA VAL A 12 6.12 5.44 7.47
C VAL A 12 7.63 5.36 7.23
N VAL A 13 8.13 4.23 6.74
CA VAL A 13 9.57 3.98 6.53
C VAL A 13 10.15 4.95 5.52
N LYS A 14 9.45 5.24 4.42
CA LYS A 14 9.92 6.15 3.38
C LYS A 14 9.58 7.62 3.66
N LYS A 15 8.89 7.91 4.77
CA LYS A 15 8.38 9.24 5.13
C LYS A 15 7.65 9.92 3.95
N ARG A 16 6.80 9.17 3.26
CA ARG A 16 6.06 9.64 2.07
C ARG A 16 4.58 9.82 2.39
N ARG A 17 3.97 10.80 1.72
CA ARG A 17 2.52 11.05 1.80
C ARG A 17 1.70 10.20 0.82
N GLY A 18 2.36 9.49 -0.09
CA GLY A 18 1.72 8.67 -1.11
C GLY A 18 2.73 7.76 -1.81
N PHE A 19 2.24 6.88 -2.67
CA PHE A 19 3.06 5.87 -3.32
C PHE A 19 2.63 5.61 -4.78
N THR A 20 3.55 5.06 -5.56
CA THR A 20 3.29 4.51 -6.89
C THR A 20 3.41 2.98 -6.83
N TYR A 21 2.84 2.27 -7.79
CA TYR A 21 3.05 0.82 -7.91
C TYR A 21 4.54 0.47 -7.95
N ARG A 22 5.32 1.17 -8.78
CA ARG A 22 6.76 0.93 -8.92
C ARG A 22 7.52 1.16 -7.62
N GLY A 23 7.19 2.23 -6.89
CA GLY A 23 7.84 2.54 -5.61
C GLY A 23 7.55 1.49 -4.55
N LEU A 24 6.28 1.08 -4.45
CA LEU A 24 5.86 0.05 -3.49
C LEU A 24 6.42 -1.34 -3.85
N ARG A 25 6.44 -1.71 -5.14
CA ARG A 25 7.02 -2.97 -5.62
C ARG A 25 8.49 -3.08 -5.24
N LYS A 26 9.27 -2.02 -5.50
CA LYS A 26 10.69 -1.99 -5.14
C LYS A 26 10.88 -2.18 -3.64
N TYR A 27 10.03 -1.58 -2.81
CA TYR A 27 10.09 -1.77 -1.36
C TYR A 27 9.75 -3.21 -0.95
N TRP A 28 8.66 -3.76 -1.52
CA TRP A 28 8.24 -5.14 -1.31
C TRP A 28 9.33 -6.15 -1.69
N ASP A 29 9.97 -5.95 -2.85
CA ASP A 29 11.08 -6.77 -3.33
C ASP A 29 12.28 -6.76 -2.38
N ILE A 30 12.64 -5.59 -1.83
CA ILE A 30 13.77 -5.44 -0.89
C ILE A 30 13.47 -6.09 0.46
N LYS A 31 12.25 -5.92 0.97
CA LYS A 31 11.87 -6.41 2.30
C LYS A 31 11.87 -7.94 2.38
N GLY A 32 11.51 -8.64 1.30
CA GLY A 32 11.50 -10.11 1.25
C GLY A 32 10.49 -10.82 2.18
N VAL A 33 9.83 -10.08 3.09
CA VAL A 33 8.90 -10.60 4.13
C VAL A 33 7.57 -11.12 3.55
N TYR A 34 7.25 -10.72 2.31
CA TYR A 34 5.97 -11.00 1.65
C TYR A 34 6.13 -11.78 0.35
N ARG A 35 7.29 -12.43 0.12
CA ARG A 35 7.58 -13.22 -1.08
C ARG A 35 7.40 -14.71 -0.81
N ASP A 36 6.48 -15.35 -1.52
CA ASP A 36 6.65 -16.75 -1.88
C ASP A 36 7.77 -16.85 -2.93
N LYS A 37 8.79 -17.66 -2.64
CA LYS A 37 9.94 -17.85 -3.54
C LYS A 37 9.54 -18.53 -4.85
N LYS A 38 8.37 -19.18 -4.91
CA LYS A 38 7.91 -19.94 -6.07
C LYS A 38 7.27 -19.07 -7.16
N ASP A 39 6.49 -18.05 -6.81
CA ASP A 39 5.85 -17.15 -7.80
C ASP A 39 5.67 -15.70 -7.29
N PRO A 40 6.76 -14.91 -7.25
CA PRO A 40 6.71 -13.52 -6.78
C PRO A 40 5.93 -12.59 -7.72
N ALA A 41 5.77 -12.95 -9.00
CA ALA A 41 5.03 -12.13 -9.95
C ALA A 41 3.52 -12.20 -9.70
N HIS A 42 3.01 -13.42 -9.47
CA HIS A 42 1.60 -13.63 -9.16
C HIS A 42 1.17 -12.95 -7.85
N GLU A 43 2.00 -13.04 -6.81
CA GLU A 43 1.76 -12.34 -5.55
C GLU A 43 1.72 -10.83 -5.74
N TRP A 44 2.63 -10.27 -6.53
CA TRP A 44 2.61 -8.84 -6.82
C TRP A 44 1.31 -8.42 -7.53
N HIS A 45 0.83 -9.20 -8.50
CA HIS A 45 -0.46 -8.90 -9.16
C HIS A 45 -1.65 -8.94 -8.19
N THR A 46 -1.60 -9.81 -7.19
CA THR A 46 -2.58 -9.84 -6.10
C THR A 46 -2.50 -8.58 -5.25
N VAL A 47 -1.29 -8.11 -4.91
CA VAL A 47 -1.08 -6.82 -4.23
C VAL A 47 -1.65 -5.67 -5.04
N GLU A 48 -1.42 -5.63 -6.35
CA GLU A 48 -1.98 -4.60 -7.24
C GLU A 48 -3.50 -4.62 -7.27
N ARG A 49 -4.12 -5.80 -7.30
CA ARG A 49 -5.58 -5.95 -7.23
C ARG A 49 -6.12 -5.40 -5.92
N ASN A 50 -5.53 -5.76 -4.80
CA ASN A 50 -5.92 -5.27 -3.48
C ASN A 50 -5.78 -3.75 -3.36
N ILE A 51 -4.74 -3.14 -3.95
CA ILE A 51 -4.58 -1.67 -3.99
C ILE A 51 -5.74 -1.01 -4.77
N ARG A 52 -6.16 -1.62 -5.88
CA ARG A 52 -7.32 -1.14 -6.65
C ARG A 52 -8.61 -1.23 -5.83
N GLU A 53 -8.83 -2.34 -5.13
CA GLU A 53 -9.99 -2.53 -4.25
C GLU A 53 -9.99 -1.52 -3.09
N LEU A 54 -8.84 -1.29 -2.43
CA LEU A 54 -8.70 -0.26 -1.41
C LEU A 54 -9.04 1.14 -1.94
N ALA A 55 -8.65 1.44 -3.18
CA ALA A 55 -9.03 2.69 -3.81
C ALA A 55 -10.55 2.78 -4.08
N GLN A 56 -11.15 1.70 -4.58
CA GLN A 56 -12.61 1.61 -4.82
C GLN A 56 -13.41 1.76 -3.52
N GLN A 57 -12.91 1.19 -2.42
CA GLN A 57 -13.51 1.28 -1.09
C GLN A 57 -13.24 2.64 -0.39
N GLY A 58 -12.52 3.57 -1.03
CA GLY A 58 -12.26 4.91 -0.48
C GLY A 58 -11.15 4.99 0.57
N PHE A 59 -10.34 3.93 0.73
CA PHE A 59 -9.13 3.96 1.56
C PHE A 59 -7.99 4.71 0.87
N LEU A 60 -7.95 4.69 -0.47
CA LEU A 60 -6.91 5.36 -1.24
C LEU A 60 -7.50 6.32 -2.28
N LYS A 61 -6.95 7.53 -2.37
CA LYS A 61 -7.24 8.47 -3.45
C LYS A 61 -6.22 8.30 -4.57
N ARG A 62 -6.73 7.99 -5.77
CA ARG A 62 -5.92 7.88 -7.00
C ARG A 62 -5.76 9.25 -7.65
N LYS A 63 -4.53 9.66 -7.95
CA LYS A 63 -4.22 10.90 -8.69
C LYS A 63 -3.18 10.64 -9.77
N HIS A 64 -3.32 11.37 -10.87
CA HIS A 64 -2.33 11.44 -11.94
C HIS A 64 -1.62 12.79 -11.89
N PRO A 65 -0.28 12.85 -11.87
CA PRO A 65 0.45 14.11 -12.00
C PRO A 65 0.09 14.83 -13.29
N ARG A 66 -0.05 16.16 -13.24
CA ARG A 66 -0.38 17.00 -14.40
C ARG A 66 0.59 16.77 -15.58
N ASN A 67 1.87 16.59 -15.26
CA ASN A 67 2.96 16.44 -16.23
C ASN A 67 3.22 14.99 -16.64
N ASN A 68 2.58 14.00 -16.02
CA ASN A 68 2.75 12.59 -16.37
C ASN A 68 1.48 11.78 -16.07
N LYS A 69 0.58 11.72 -17.05
CA LYS A 69 -0.69 10.98 -16.97
C LYS A 69 -0.52 9.46 -16.93
N LYS A 70 0.67 8.93 -17.24
CA LYS A 70 0.95 7.48 -17.15
C LYS A 70 1.24 7.04 -15.73
N THR A 71 1.69 7.97 -14.87
CA THR A 71 2.01 7.65 -13.48
C THR A 71 0.79 7.80 -12.60
N VAL A 72 0.46 6.73 -11.88
CA VAL A 72 -0.58 6.76 -10.86
C VAL A 72 0.05 6.89 -9.48
N ILE A 73 -0.40 7.87 -8.70
CA ILE A 73 -0.04 8.04 -7.30
C ILE A 73 -1.27 7.78 -6.43
N PHE A 74 -1.11 6.96 -5.41
CA PHE A 74 -2.11 6.67 -4.39
C PHE A 74 -1.77 7.42 -3.12
N TYR A 75 -2.78 8.08 -2.54
CA TYR A 75 -2.70 8.80 -1.28
C TYR A 75 -3.65 8.17 -0.27
N PRO A 76 -3.21 7.83 0.95
CA PRO A 76 -4.10 7.34 2.00
C PRO A 76 -5.12 8.41 2.37
N THR A 77 -6.37 7.99 2.57
CA THR A 77 -7.43 8.86 3.08
C THR A 77 -7.50 8.82 4.61
N LYS A 78 -8.33 9.65 5.22
CA LYS A 78 -8.60 9.56 6.67
C LYS A 78 -9.10 8.17 7.06
N ARG A 79 -9.94 7.54 6.23
CA ARG A 79 -10.46 6.19 6.45
C ARG A 79 -9.36 5.14 6.55
N PHE A 80 -8.32 5.26 5.72
CA PHE A 80 -7.15 4.39 5.80
C PHE A 80 -6.46 4.49 7.16
N TRP A 81 -6.18 5.71 7.61
CA TRP A 81 -5.50 5.94 8.88
C TRP A 81 -6.34 5.51 10.09
N ASN A 82 -7.66 5.70 10.05
CA ASN A 82 -8.55 5.23 11.11
C ASN A 82 -8.47 3.70 11.29
N VAL A 83 -8.53 2.93 10.19
CA VAL A 83 -8.43 1.47 10.26
C VAL A 83 -7.04 1.00 10.72
N ILE A 84 -5.98 1.72 10.37
CA ILE A 84 -4.64 1.44 10.90
C ILE A 84 -4.62 1.66 12.42
N LYS A 85 -5.14 2.81 12.88
CA LYS A 85 -5.17 3.18 14.29
C LYS A 85 -6.02 2.22 15.12
N GLU A 86 -7.20 1.83 14.63
CA GLU A 86 -8.05 0.83 15.27
C GLU A 86 -7.31 -0.51 15.41
N ARG A 87 -6.55 -0.92 14.39
CA ARG A 87 -5.75 -2.14 14.47
C ARG A 87 -4.58 -2.06 15.44
N GLU A 88 -3.85 -0.95 15.45
CA GLU A 88 -2.71 -0.78 16.36
C GLU A 88 -3.17 -0.62 17.80
N GLY A 89 -4.29 0.07 18.03
CA GLY A 89 -4.92 0.18 19.35
C GLY A 89 -5.43 -1.16 19.90
N LEU A 90 -5.85 -2.09 19.03
CA LEU A 90 -6.21 -3.45 19.45
C LEU A 90 -5.01 -4.32 19.84
N ILE A 91 -3.78 -3.93 19.51
CA ILE A 91 -2.55 -4.66 19.86
C ILE A 91 -2.00 -4.19 21.22
N ASP A 92 -2.33 -2.96 21.63
CA ASP A 92 -1.84 -2.35 22.89
C ASP A 92 -2.64 -2.80 24.14
N ASP A 93 -3.80 -3.45 23.95
CA ASP A 93 -4.65 -4.01 25.02
C ASP A 93 -4.42 -5.53 25.25
N SER A 94 -3.28 -6.09 24.83
CA SER A 94 -2.95 -7.54 24.94
C SER A 94 -1.69 -7.83 25.76
#